data_AF-A0A077MBT7-F1
#
_entry.id   AF-A0A077MBT7-F1
#
_cell.length_a   1.000
_cell.length_b   1.000
_cell.length_c   1.000
_cell.angle_alpha   90.00
_cell.angle_beta   90.00
_cell.angle_gamma   90.00
#
_symmetry.space_group_name_H-M   'P 1'
#
loop_
_entity.id
_entity.type
_entity.pdbx_description
1 polymer ?
#
loop_
_entity_poly.entity_id
_entity_poly.type
_entity_poly.pdbx_seq_one_letter_code
_entity_poly.pdbx_strand_id
1 'polypeptide(L)'
;MDVVPMLRLPASWPFAVNATIAMGTLAVLDLTGAYAAKEWMEHRAVGMLSLGIACMVLLFWVYASALQFADLAVVTFGWIVLLQIGVLLLDQFHYGVPHSSRAWFAVAVMIAAQGYLVLGADS
;
A
#
# COMPACT_ATOMS: atom_id res chain seq x y z
N MET A 1 20.89 -19.64 -1.23
CA MET A 1 21.45 -18.66 -0.28
C MET A 1 20.37 -17.65 0.00
N ASP A 2 19.75 -17.70 1.18
CA ASP A 2 18.77 -16.68 1.60
C ASP A 2 19.56 -15.45 2.07
N VAL A 3 19.93 -14.57 1.13
CA VAL A 3 20.72 -13.37 1.43
C VAL A 3 19.90 -12.33 2.20
N VAL A 4 18.56 -12.37 2.07
CA VAL A 4 17.64 -11.51 2.80
C VAL A 4 16.54 -12.39 3.41
N PRO A 5 16.37 -12.40 4.76
CA PRO A 5 15.31 -13.18 5.39
C PRO A 5 13.95 -12.66 4.91
N MET A 6 13.05 -13.55 4.51
CA MET A 6 11.70 -13.19 4.10
C MET A 6 10.78 -13.07 5.32
N LEU A 7 9.73 -12.25 5.22
CA LEU A 7 8.79 -12.05 6.30
C LEU A 7 8.01 -13.35 6.55
N ARG A 8 8.25 -13.99 7.70
CA ARG A 8 7.57 -15.23 8.10
C ARG A 8 6.36 -14.88 8.95
N LEU A 9 5.17 -14.96 8.36
CA LEU A 9 3.92 -14.82 9.09
C LEU A 9 3.55 -16.16 9.77
N PRO A 10 2.84 -16.14 10.91
CA PRO A 10 2.38 -17.35 11.57
C PRO A 10 1.52 -18.18 10.61
N ALA A 11 1.95 -19.42 10.31
CA ALA A 11 1.20 -20.34 9.45
C ALA A 11 -0.18 -20.73 10.02
N SER A 12 -0.42 -20.44 11.30
CA SER A 12 -1.68 -20.70 11.99
C SER A 12 -2.78 -19.68 11.69
N TRP A 13 -2.47 -18.54 11.04
CA TRP A 13 -3.46 -17.51 10.74
C TRP A 13 -4.18 -17.77 9.41
N PRO A 14 -5.47 -17.38 9.29
CA PRO A 14 -6.18 -17.46 8.03
C PRO A 14 -5.44 -16.69 6.94
N PHE A 15 -5.42 -17.25 5.73
CA PHE A 15 -4.84 -16.63 4.54
C PHE A 15 -5.24 -15.16 4.37
N ALA A 16 -6.54 -14.87 4.47
CA ALA A 16 -7.09 -13.53 4.32
C ALA A 16 -6.47 -12.54 5.34
N VAL A 17 -6.24 -12.98 6.58
CA VAL A 17 -5.63 -12.13 7.62
C VAL A 17 -4.19 -11.76 7.24
N ASN A 18 -3.39 -12.75 6.85
CA ASN A 18 -2.00 -12.52 6.43
C ASN A 18 -1.91 -11.61 5.19
N ALA A 19 -2.78 -11.85 4.20
CA ALA A 19 -2.84 -11.06 2.98
C ALA A 19 -3.28 -9.61 3.27
N THR A 20 -4.31 -9.39 4.09
CA THR A 20 -4.78 -8.06 4.46
C THR A 20 -3.72 -7.28 5.24
N ILE A 21 -3.00 -7.93 6.16
CA ILE A 21 -1.90 -7.29 6.90
C ILE A 21 -0.77 -6.89 5.96
N ALA A 22 -0.39 -7.76 5.02
CA ALA A 22 0.63 -7.46 4.03
C ALA A 22 0.22 -6.26 3.15
N MET A 23 -1.00 -6.27 2.60
CA MET A 23 -1.54 -5.17 1.80
C MET A 23 -1.62 -3.85 2.59
N GLY A 24 -2.07 -3.90 3.84
CA GLY A 24 -2.11 -2.74 4.72
C GLY A 24 -0.72 -2.18 5.01
N THR A 25 0.25 -3.05 5.28
CA THR A 25 1.66 -2.66 5.49
C THR A 25 2.22 -1.99 4.25
N LEU A 26 1.94 -2.55 3.06
CA LEU A 26 2.37 -2.01 1.78
C LEU A 26 1.77 -0.63 1.53
N ALA A 27 0.46 -0.48 1.74
CA ALA A 27 -0.23 0.80 1.60
C ALA A 27 0.32 1.87 2.55
N VAL A 28 0.63 1.52 3.80
CA VAL A 28 1.22 2.45 4.78
C VAL A 28 2.64 2.85 4.39
N LEU A 29 3.48 1.90 3.95
CA LEU A 29 4.84 2.18 3.48
C LEU A 29 4.81 3.09 2.25
N ASP A 30 3.93 2.81 1.30
CA ASP A 30 3.77 3.60 0.08
C ASP A 30 3.28 5.01 0.41
N LEU A 31 2.25 5.14 1.25
CA LEU A 31 1.72 6.43 1.70
C LEU A 31 2.79 7.26 2.43
N THR A 32 3.60 6.63 3.28
CA THR A 32 4.70 7.30 3.98
C THR A 32 5.77 7.76 2.99
N GLY A 33 6.09 6.94 1.99
CA GLY A 33 7.00 7.30 0.91
C GLY A 33 6.48 8.47 0.07
N ALA A 34 5.19 8.47 -0.27
CA ALA A 34 4.54 9.55 -1.00
C ALA A 34 4.52 10.86 -0.20
N TYR A 35 4.20 10.78 1.10
CA TYR A 35 4.28 11.91 2.02
C TYR A 35 5.71 12.49 2.07
N ALA A 36 6.71 11.63 2.29
CA ALA A 36 8.11 12.04 2.36
C ALA A 36 8.60 12.64 1.03
N ALA A 37 8.16 12.10 -0.11
CA ALA A 37 8.47 12.65 -1.42
C ALA A 37 7.91 14.07 -1.61
N LYS A 38 6.66 14.30 -1.20
CA LYS A 38 6.01 15.61 -1.26
C LYS A 38 6.72 16.63 -0.36
N GLU A 39 6.99 16.25 0.89
CA GLU A 39 7.74 17.07 1.85
C GLU A 39 9.16 17.39 1.38
N TRP A 40 9.86 16.43 0.76
CA TRP A 40 11.18 16.69 0.19
C TRP A 40 11.10 17.66 -1.00
N MET A 41 10.04 17.60 -1.82
CA MET A 41 9.85 18.55 -2.91
C MET A 41 9.56 19.97 -2.44
N GLU A 42 8.75 20.12 -1.41
CA GLU A 42 8.36 21.44 -0.88
C GLU A 42 9.47 22.05 -0.01
N HIS A 43 10.06 21.27 0.90
CA HIS A 43 10.97 21.78 1.94
C HIS A 43 12.44 21.40 1.73
N ARG A 44 12.77 20.57 0.72
CA ARG A 44 14.15 20.08 0.43
C ARG A 44 14.85 19.43 1.63
N ALA A 45 14.08 18.92 2.59
CA ALA A 45 14.61 18.24 3.76
C ALA A 45 15.26 16.88 3.38
N VAL A 46 16.57 16.75 3.56
CA VAL A 46 17.33 15.53 3.25
C VAL A 46 16.83 14.32 4.05
N GLY A 47 16.31 14.55 5.27
CA GLY A 47 15.69 13.49 6.08
C GLY A 47 14.44 12.88 5.43
N MET A 48 13.68 13.67 4.66
CA MET A 48 12.50 13.17 3.94
C MET A 48 12.90 12.40 2.68
N LEU A 49 13.99 12.80 2.02
CA LEU A 49 14.57 12.02 0.93
C LEU A 49 14.99 10.62 1.42
N SER A 50 15.74 10.54 2.53
CA SER A 50 16.18 9.24 3.05
C SER A 50 15.02 8.39 3.53
N LEU A 51 14.00 9.00 4.16
CA LEU A 51 12.78 8.31 4.55
C LEU A 51 12.05 7.72 3.35
N GLY A 52 11.84 8.51 2.30
CA GLY A 52 11.18 8.03 1.07
C GLY A 52 11.91 6.86 0.42
N ILE A 53 13.24 6.95 0.30
CA ILE A 53 14.07 5.85 -0.24
C ILE A 53 13.95 4.60 0.63
N ALA A 54 14.06 4.74 1.96
CA ALA A 54 13.94 3.62 2.88
C ALA A 54 12.55 2.95 2.79
N CYS A 55 11.48 3.73 2.72
CA CYS A 55 10.12 3.23 2.53
C CYS A 55 9.98 2.43 1.23
N MET A 56 10.55 2.90 0.12
CA MET A 56 10.46 2.20 -1.17
C MET A 56 11.25 0.88 -1.19
N VAL A 57 12.43 0.85 -0.58
CA VAL A 57 13.19 -0.40 -0.43
C VAL A 57 12.45 -1.41 0.45
N LEU A 58 11.92 -0.95 1.59
CA LEU A 58 11.12 -1.80 2.49
C LEU A 58 9.83 -2.28 1.81
N LEU A 59 9.16 -1.42 1.05
CA LEU A 59 7.95 -1.76 0.29
C LEU A 59 8.24 -2.90 -0.68
N PHE A 60 9.33 -2.81 -1.45
CA PHE A 60 9.73 -3.89 -2.36
C PHE A 60 9.96 -5.21 -1.61
N TRP A 61 10.65 -5.17 -0.46
CA TRP A 61 10.92 -6.36 0.33
C TRP A 61 9.64 -6.99 0.93
N VAL A 62 8.71 -6.16 1.43
CA VAL A 62 7.40 -6.63 1.93
C VAL A 62 6.57 -7.19 0.78
N TYR A 63 6.62 -6.57 -0.40
CA TYR A 63 5.88 -7.02 -1.57
C TYR A 63 6.38 -8.39 -2.02
N ALA A 64 7.69 -8.55 -2.18
CA ALA A 64 8.31 -9.83 -2.52
C ALA A 64 7.97 -10.91 -1.47
N SER A 65 7.90 -10.54 -0.19
CA SER A 65 7.48 -11.46 0.88
C SER A 65 5.99 -11.82 0.79
N ALA A 66 5.12 -10.88 0.42
CA ALA A 66 3.68 -11.08 0.32
C ALA A 66 3.29 -12.07 -0.80
N LEU A 67 4.09 -12.15 -1.86
CA LEU A 67 3.90 -13.09 -2.97
C LEU A 67 4.07 -14.56 -2.58
N GLN A 68 4.62 -14.85 -1.40
CA GLN A 68 4.62 -16.22 -0.87
C GLN A 68 3.23 -16.69 -0.47
N PHE A 69 2.33 -15.74 -0.20
CA PHE A 69 1.02 -16.02 0.35
C PHE A 69 -0.05 -15.73 -0.69
N ALA A 70 -0.07 -14.56 -1.32
CA ALA A 70 -1.18 -14.18 -2.20
C ALA A 70 -0.76 -13.92 -3.65
N ASP A 71 -1.75 -14.04 -4.54
CA ASP A 71 -1.56 -13.80 -5.97
C ASP A 71 -1.10 -12.37 -6.25
N LEU A 72 -0.22 -12.23 -7.24
CA LEU A 72 0.37 -10.96 -7.65
C LEU A 72 -0.70 -9.89 -7.90
N ALA A 73 -1.75 -10.27 -8.63
CA ALA A 73 -2.84 -9.37 -8.98
C ALA A 73 -3.63 -8.89 -7.75
N VAL A 74 -3.95 -9.81 -6.84
CA VAL A 74 -4.74 -9.53 -5.63
C VAL A 74 -3.99 -8.61 -4.67
N VAL A 75 -2.70 -8.88 -4.43
CA VAL A 75 -1.85 -8.07 -3.54
C VAL A 75 -1.64 -6.67 -4.10
N THR A 76 -1.29 -6.58 -5.39
CA THR A 76 -1.00 -5.30 -6.05
C THR A 76 -2.24 -4.42 -6.06
N PHE A 77 -3.38 -4.95 -6.49
CA PHE A 77 -4.60 -4.17 -6.58
C PHE A 77 -5.11 -3.79 -5.19
N GLY A 78 -5.01 -4.70 -4.22
CA GLY A 78 -5.47 -4.48 -2.85
C GLY A 78 -4.74 -3.34 -2.13
N TRP A 79 -3.41 -3.28 -2.17
CA TRP A 79 -2.72 -2.14 -1.56
C TRP A 79 -3.02 -0.84 -2.31
N ILE A 80 -3.19 -0.87 -3.64
CA ILE A 80 -3.41 0.36 -4.44
C ILE A 80 -4.73 0.99 -4.03
N VAL A 81 -5.77 0.19 -3.81
CA VAL A 81 -7.05 0.69 -3.31
C VAL A 81 -6.90 1.33 -1.93
N LEU A 82 -6.19 0.66 -1.00
CA LEU A 82 -5.94 1.20 0.35
C LEU A 82 -5.11 2.49 0.31
N LEU A 83 -4.07 2.51 -0.52
CA LEU A 83 -3.23 3.67 -0.76
C LEU A 83 -4.06 4.84 -1.29
N GLN A 84 -4.93 4.59 -2.26
CA GLN A 84 -5.73 5.66 -2.87
C GLN A 84 -6.63 6.34 -1.83
N ILE A 85 -7.22 5.57 -0.92
CA ILE A 85 -7.96 6.11 0.23
C ILE A 85 -7.01 6.95 1.11
N GLY A 86 -5.86 6.39 1.47
CA GLY A 86 -4.86 7.07 2.31
C GLY A 86 -4.36 8.39 1.73
N VAL A 87 -4.10 8.45 0.42
CA VAL A 87 -3.64 9.65 -0.28
C VAL A 87 -4.71 10.73 -0.26
N LEU A 88 -5.98 10.40 -0.55
CA LEU A 88 -7.07 11.39 -0.50
C LEU A 88 -7.28 11.93 0.92
N LEU A 89 -7.17 11.07 1.93
CA LEU A 89 -7.25 11.51 3.33
C LEU A 89 -6.05 12.38 3.70
N LEU A 90 -4.84 12.02 3.28
CA LEU A 90 -3.62 12.81 3.53
C LEU A 90 -3.72 14.19 2.88
N ASP A 91 -4.11 14.26 1.61
CA ASP A 91 -4.28 15.53 0.90
C ASP A 91 -5.38 16.39 1.52
N GLN A 92 -6.51 15.78 1.93
CA GLN A 92 -7.61 16.51 2.57
C GLN A 92 -7.25 17.03 3.96
N PHE A 93 -6.65 16.19 4.82
CA PHE A 93 -6.42 16.51 6.24
C PHE A 93 -5.09 17.21 6.51
N HIS A 94 -4.03 16.84 5.80
CA HIS A 94 -2.71 17.42 6.02
C HIS A 94 -2.46 18.62 5.12
N TYR A 95 -2.83 18.51 3.84
CA TYR A 95 -2.55 19.56 2.84
C TYR A 95 -3.75 20.47 2.57
N GLY A 96 -4.92 20.20 3.16
CA GLY A 96 -6.13 21.01 3.02
C GLY A 96 -6.69 21.07 1.59
N VAL A 97 -6.35 20.10 0.74
CA VAL A 97 -6.79 20.06 -0.65
C VAL A 97 -8.17 19.40 -0.72
N PRO A 98 -9.25 20.14 -1.06
CA PRO A 98 -10.56 19.54 -1.18
C PRO A 98 -10.63 18.66 -2.43
N HIS A 99 -11.03 17.41 -2.27
CA HIS A 99 -11.24 16.50 -3.38
C HIS A 99 -12.69 16.54 -3.85
N SER A 100 -12.88 16.59 -5.17
CA SER A 100 -14.22 16.52 -5.78
C SER A 100 -14.87 15.15 -5.55
N SER A 101 -16.20 15.08 -5.56
CA SER A 101 -16.96 13.83 -5.46
C SER A 101 -16.60 12.80 -6.54
N ARG A 102 -16.00 13.24 -7.66
CA ARG A 102 -15.50 12.34 -8.72
C ARG A 102 -14.29 11.51 -8.28
N ALA A 103 -13.42 12.05 -7.43
CA ALA A 103 -12.28 11.31 -6.90
C ALA A 103 -12.75 10.18 -5.98
N TRP A 104 -13.68 10.48 -5.07
CA TRP A 104 -14.30 9.47 -4.21
C TRP A 104 -15.09 8.43 -4.98
N PHE A 105 -15.76 8.82 -6.07
CA PHE A 105 -16.40 7.86 -6.97
C PHE A 105 -15.39 6.91 -7.62
N ALA A 106 -14.24 7.42 -8.09
CA ALA A 106 -13.19 6.57 -8.64
C ALA A 106 -12.68 5.56 -7.60
N VAL A 107 -12.48 5.98 -6.35
CA VAL A 107 -12.10 5.07 -5.25
C VAL A 107 -13.18 4.01 -5.01
N ALA A 108 -14.45 4.38 -5.01
CA ALA A 108 -15.55 3.41 -4.85
C ALA A 108 -15.55 2.35 -5.97
N VAL A 109 -15.28 2.76 -7.22
CA VAL A 109 -15.14 1.84 -8.35
C VAL A 109 -13.93 0.91 -8.16
N MET A 110 -12.80 1.43 -7.68
CA MET A 110 -11.62 0.61 -7.36
C MET A 110 -11.91 -0.41 -6.26
N ILE A 111 -12.62 -0.02 -5.20
CA ILE A 111 -13.03 -0.95 -4.13
C ILE A 111 -13.92 -2.06 -4.69
N ALA A 112 -14.89 -1.72 -5.53
CA ALA A 112 -15.75 -2.72 -6.17
C ALA A 112 -14.97 -3.68 -7.07
N ALA A 113 -14.03 -3.17 -7.87
CA ALA A 113 -13.15 -3.98 -8.70
C ALA A 113 -12.24 -4.90 -7.87
N GLN A 114 -11.69 -4.41 -6.76
CA GLN A 114 -10.89 -5.23 -5.85
C GLN A 114 -11.74 -6.34 -5.21
N GLY A 115 -12.96 -6.01 -4.78
CA GLY A 115 -13.89 -7.00 -4.25
C GLY A 115 -14.17 -8.10 -5.27
N TYR A 116 -14.35 -7.75 -6.55
CA TYR A 116 -14.51 -8.73 -7.62
C TYR A 116 -13.29 -9.64 -7.79
N LEU A 117 -12.07 -9.08 -7.79
CA LEU A 117 -10.83 -9.87 -7.90
C LEU A 117 -10.64 -10.82 -6.71
N VAL A 118 -10.95 -10.38 -5.50
CA VAL A 118 -10.85 -11.22 -4.30
C VAL A 118 -11.86 -12.35 -4.35
N LEU A 119 -13.13 -12.06 -4.69
CA LEU A 119 -14.17 -13.08 -4.78
C LEU A 119 -13.93 -14.08 -5.92
N GLY A 120 -13.32 -13.65 -7.01
CA GLY A 120 -12.92 -14.52 -8.13
C GLY A 120 -11.64 -15.31 -7.89
N ALA A 121 -10.81 -14.93 -6.90
CA ALA A 121 -9.61 -15.69 -6.54
C ALA A 121 -9.92 -16.97 -5.74
N ASP A 122 -11.11 -17.05 -5.14
CA ASP A 122 -11.58 -18.21 -4.36
C ASP A 122 -12.34 -19.27 -5.20
N SER A 123 -12.52 -19.05 -6.51
CA SER A 123 -13.26 -19.93 -7.45
C SER A 123 -12.36 -20.60 -8.47
#